data_AF-A0A9D5MJ84-F1
#
_entry.id   AF-A0A9D5MJ84-F1
#
_cell.length_a   1.000
_cell.length_b   1.000
_cell.length_c   1.000
_cell.angle_alpha   90.00
_cell.angle_beta   90.00
_cell.angle_gamma   90.00
#
_symmetry.space_group_name_H-M   'P 1'
#
loop_
_entity.id
_entity.type
_entity.pdbx_description
1 polymer ?
#
loop_
_entity_poly.entity_id
_entity_poly.type
_entity_poly.pdbx_seq_one_letter_code
_entity_poly.pdbx_strand_id
1 'polypeptide(L)'
;MKIEFPPLFQAIIFGFIYAAEILGEVDHYYVLIPGWDTMLHTINGFLCAAIGFSLIYLLNRGSKHFNLSPFYLTLVAFCFSMTVGVIWEFFEFTMDQFFALDMQKDFIVQKIGSVTLDPNNSGMPFVIRDITDTVINTADGKTYAVNDGYLDIGIIDTMKDLMVNLVGAVVFSIVGYSTLKFSKKSAIADNLMIKPVDKSED
;
A
#
# COMPACT_ATOMS: atom_id res chain seq x y z
N MET A 1 -3.83 -8.81 30.48
CA MET A 1 -3.38 -9.64 29.36
C MET A 1 -1.95 -9.25 29.06
N LYS A 2 -0.98 -10.16 29.16
CA LYS A 2 0.37 -9.91 28.62
C LYS A 2 0.32 -10.20 27.12
N ILE A 3 0.87 -9.32 26.31
CA ILE A 3 0.88 -9.38 24.85
C ILE A 3 2.32 -9.59 24.42
N GLU A 4 2.57 -10.56 23.55
CA GLU A 4 3.90 -10.80 22.98
C GLU A 4 3.87 -10.69 21.46
N PHE A 5 4.88 -10.01 20.92
CA PHE A 5 5.13 -9.91 19.50
C PHE A 5 6.05 -11.05 19.08
N PRO A 6 5.65 -11.93 18.14
CA PRO A 6 6.52 -13.01 17.68
C PRO A 6 7.87 -12.48 17.16
N PRO A 7 9.01 -13.13 17.48
CA PRO A 7 10.32 -12.67 17.03
C PRO A 7 10.44 -12.55 15.50
N LEU A 8 9.84 -13.48 14.76
CA LEU A 8 9.81 -13.42 13.29
C LEU A 8 9.07 -12.18 12.79
N PHE A 9 7.94 -11.84 13.42
CA PHE A 9 7.16 -10.67 13.03
C PHE A 9 7.94 -9.37 13.24
N GLN A 10 8.64 -9.25 14.37
CA GLN A 10 9.52 -8.11 14.63
C GLN A 10 10.66 -8.02 13.61
N ALA A 11 11.32 -9.14 13.31
CA ALA A 11 12.40 -9.19 12.33
C ALA A 11 11.93 -8.74 10.94
N ILE A 12 10.72 -9.15 10.52
CA ILE A 12 10.13 -8.72 9.25
C ILE A 12 9.84 -7.21 9.25
N ILE A 13 9.29 -6.66 10.34
CA ILE A 13 9.04 -5.21 10.44
C ILE A 13 10.35 -4.42 10.34
N PHE A 14 11.37 -4.79 11.10
CA PHE A 14 12.67 -4.11 11.03
C PHE A 14 13.33 -4.24 9.66
N GLY A 15 13.25 -5.42 9.05
CA GLY A 15 13.73 -5.65 7.69
C GLY A 15 12.98 -4.81 6.66
N PHE A 16 11.65 -4.67 6.82
CA PHE A 16 10.82 -3.84 5.97
C PHE A 16 11.21 -2.36 6.07
N ILE A 17 11.34 -1.83 7.28
CA ILE A 17 11.75 -0.43 7.50
C ILE A 17 13.13 -0.18 6.89
N TYR A 18 14.08 -1.08 7.09
CA TYR A 18 15.41 -0.96 6.48
C TYR A 18 15.34 -0.99 4.94
N ALA A 19 14.50 -1.85 4.37
CA ALA A 19 14.33 -1.96 2.92
C ALA A 19 13.66 -0.72 2.30
N ALA A 20 12.69 -0.11 2.99
CA ALA A 20 12.03 1.11 2.53
C ALA A 20 12.94 2.34 2.68
N GLU A 21 13.40 2.61 3.91
CA GLU A 21 14.06 3.87 4.24
C GLU A 21 15.54 3.89 3.81
N ILE A 22 16.28 2.81 4.04
CA ILE A 22 17.73 2.82 3.77
C ILE A 22 17.98 2.37 2.33
N LEU A 23 17.50 1.18 1.97
CA LEU A 23 17.75 0.68 0.62
C LEU A 23 16.94 1.45 -0.43
N GLY A 24 15.67 1.74 -0.13
CA GLY A 24 14.77 2.46 -1.02
C GLY A 24 15.19 3.92 -1.20
N GLU A 25 15.07 4.74 -0.15
CA GLU A 25 15.31 6.19 -0.24
C GLU A 25 16.80 6.55 -0.31
N VAL A 26 17.64 6.06 0.61
CA VAL A 26 19.05 6.47 0.67
C VAL A 26 19.89 5.85 -0.45
N ASP A 27 19.72 4.55 -0.71
CA ASP A 27 20.48 3.83 -1.76
C ASP A 27 19.76 3.82 -3.12
N HIS A 28 18.63 4.53 -3.24
CA HIS A 28 17.87 4.75 -4.49
C HIS A 28 17.30 3.50 -5.14
N TYR A 29 16.99 2.44 -4.38
CA TYR A 29 16.46 1.19 -4.95
C TYR A 29 15.08 1.35 -5.59
N TYR A 30 14.30 2.36 -5.18
CA TYR A 30 13.04 2.72 -5.84
C TYR A 30 13.21 3.03 -7.33
N VAL A 31 14.38 3.54 -7.72
CA VAL A 31 14.70 3.85 -9.13
C VAL A 31 15.54 2.73 -9.76
N LEU A 32 16.49 2.18 -9.00
CA LEU A 32 17.50 1.26 -9.53
C LEU A 32 16.99 -0.18 -9.72
N ILE A 33 16.04 -0.63 -8.90
CA ILE A 33 15.57 -2.01 -8.90
C ILE A 33 14.11 -2.04 -9.37
N PRO A 34 13.83 -2.58 -10.57
CA PRO A 34 12.47 -2.69 -11.08
C PRO A 34 11.56 -3.48 -10.13
N GLY A 35 10.45 -2.87 -9.72
CA GLY A 35 9.45 -3.49 -8.84
C GLY A 35 9.81 -3.50 -7.36
N TRP A 36 10.87 -2.81 -6.93
CA TRP A 36 11.22 -2.65 -5.51
C TRP A 36 10.04 -2.08 -4.71
N ASP A 37 9.51 -0.97 -5.21
CA ASP A 37 8.36 -0.30 -4.63
C ASP A 37 7.13 -1.22 -4.51
N THR A 38 6.76 -1.83 -5.65
CA THR A 38 5.66 -2.79 -5.74
C THR A 38 5.78 -3.95 -4.74
N MET A 39 6.98 -4.48 -4.56
CA MET A 39 7.25 -5.53 -3.58
C MET A 39 6.97 -5.02 -2.17
N LEU A 40 7.47 -3.83 -1.82
CA LEU A 40 7.26 -3.23 -0.50
C LEU A 40 5.78 -2.96 -0.24
N HIS A 41 5.04 -2.36 -1.17
CA HIS A 41 3.60 -2.14 -1.00
C HIS A 41 2.80 -3.46 -0.85
N THR A 42 3.19 -4.51 -1.57
CA THR A 42 2.59 -5.84 -1.40
C THR A 42 2.83 -6.40 0.00
N ILE A 43 4.08 -6.31 0.48
CA ILE A 43 4.45 -6.77 1.83
C ILE A 43 3.72 -5.94 2.88
N ASN A 44 3.65 -4.62 2.71
CA ASN A 44 2.95 -3.71 3.61
C ASN A 44 1.48 -4.08 3.75
N GLY A 45 0.77 -4.32 2.63
CA GLY A 45 -0.62 -4.76 2.66
C GLY A 45 -0.82 -6.09 3.39
N PHE A 46 0.11 -7.02 3.24
CA PHE A 46 0.07 -8.29 3.97
C PHE A 46 0.29 -8.09 5.49
N LEU A 47 1.30 -7.31 5.87
CA LEU A 47 1.67 -7.07 7.27
C LEU A 47 0.62 -6.23 8.01
N CYS A 48 0.10 -5.17 7.39
CA CYS A 48 -0.94 -4.33 7.97
C CYS A 48 -2.23 -5.12 8.18
N ALA A 49 -2.59 -6.03 7.26
CA ALA A 49 -3.69 -6.96 7.48
C ALA A 49 -3.41 -7.89 8.67
N ALA A 50 -2.17 -8.36 8.86
CA ALA A 50 -1.78 -9.17 10.03
C ALA A 50 -1.92 -8.41 11.35
N ILE A 51 -1.51 -7.14 11.37
CA ILE A 51 -1.66 -6.24 12.53
C ILE A 51 -3.15 -6.02 12.82
N GLY A 52 -3.92 -5.58 11.82
CA GLY A 52 -5.35 -5.32 11.97
C GLY A 52 -6.12 -6.56 12.45
N PHE A 53 -5.77 -7.73 11.90
CA PHE A 53 -6.32 -9.01 12.35
C PHE A 53 -5.98 -9.30 13.81
N SER A 54 -4.72 -9.12 14.21
CA SER A 54 -4.28 -9.36 15.57
C SER A 54 -5.01 -8.45 16.56
N LEU A 55 -5.14 -7.16 16.24
CA LEU A 55 -5.85 -6.18 17.07
C LEU A 55 -7.31 -6.59 17.30
N ILE A 56 -8.04 -6.89 16.21
CA ILE A 56 -9.47 -7.24 16.32
C ILE A 56 -9.67 -8.62 16.95
N TYR A 57 -8.76 -9.57 16.70
CA TYR A 57 -8.77 -10.89 17.35
C TYR A 57 -8.61 -10.77 18.88
N LEU A 58 -7.66 -9.96 19.34
CA LEU A 58 -7.44 -9.70 20.76
C LEU A 58 -8.66 -9.03 21.41
N LEU A 59 -9.26 -8.04 20.73
CA LEU A 59 -10.47 -7.37 21.20
C LEU A 59 -11.65 -8.34 21.32
N ASN A 60 -11.83 -9.20 20.31
CA ASN A 60 -12.90 -10.20 20.26
C ASN A 60 -12.75 -11.28 21.33
N ARG A 61 -11.51 -11.68 21.68
CA ARG A 61 -11.27 -12.64 22.78
C ARG A 61 -11.38 -11.98 24.17
N GLY A 62 -11.01 -10.70 24.28
CA GLY A 62 -10.91 -9.97 25.55
C GLY A 62 -12.21 -9.33 26.03
N SER A 63 -13.24 -9.24 25.19
CA SER A 63 -14.50 -8.56 25.50
C SER A 63 -15.71 -9.50 25.41
N LYS A 64 -16.59 -9.46 26.41
CA LYS A 64 -17.88 -10.17 26.35
C LYS A 64 -18.88 -9.53 25.38
N HIS A 65 -18.62 -8.29 24.94
CA HIS A 65 -19.49 -7.54 24.04
C HIS A 65 -19.09 -7.68 22.56
N PHE A 66 -17.90 -8.21 22.28
CA PHE A 66 -17.44 -8.48 20.91
C PHE A 66 -17.44 -9.98 20.68
N ASN A 67 -18.29 -10.44 19.76
CA ASN A 67 -18.33 -11.81 19.29
C ASN A 67 -18.56 -11.85 17.77
N LEU A 68 -17.56 -11.38 17.04
CA LEU A 68 -17.55 -11.30 15.59
C LEU A 68 -17.30 -12.69 14.97
N SER A 69 -17.95 -12.94 13.84
CA SER A 69 -17.69 -14.14 13.04
C SER A 69 -16.29 -14.06 12.41
N PRO A 70 -15.70 -15.21 12.03
CA PRO A 70 -14.42 -15.25 11.31
C PRO A 70 -14.37 -14.34 10.08
N PHE A 71 -15.48 -14.24 9.35
CA PHE A 71 -15.59 -13.38 8.18
C PHE A 71 -15.45 -11.90 8.54
N TYR A 72 -16.18 -11.43 9.55
CA TYR A 72 -16.12 -10.03 9.97
C TYR A 72 -14.75 -9.64 10.54
N LEU A 73 -14.10 -10.55 11.28
CA LEU A 73 -12.74 -10.35 11.77
C LEU A 73 -11.75 -10.10 10.61
N THR A 74 -11.80 -10.93 9.57
CA THR A 74 -10.92 -10.77 8.41
C THR A 74 -11.28 -9.58 7.53
N LEU A 75 -12.57 -9.23 7.44
CA LEU A 75 -13.00 -8.05 6.70
C LEU A 75 -12.47 -6.77 7.36
N VAL A 76 -12.56 -6.67 8.69
CA VAL A 76 -12.01 -5.54 9.43
C VAL A 76 -10.49 -5.46 9.27
N ALA A 77 -9.79 -6.60 9.30
CA ALA A 77 -8.35 -6.65 9.05
C ALA A 77 -7.96 -6.16 7.64
N PHE A 78 -8.70 -6.61 6.62
CA PHE A 78 -8.55 -6.14 5.24
C PHE A 78 -8.76 -4.63 5.14
N CYS A 79 -9.87 -4.12 5.67
CA CYS A 79 -10.19 -2.69 5.63
C CYS A 79 -9.14 -1.85 6.39
N PHE A 80 -8.64 -2.35 7.52
CA PHE A 80 -7.55 -1.71 8.25
C PHE A 80 -6.30 -1.58 7.37
N SER A 81 -5.91 -2.65 6.69
CA SER A 81 -4.75 -2.62 5.79
C SER A 81 -4.92 -1.65 4.62
N MET A 82 -6.10 -1.62 4.00
CA MET A 82 -6.38 -0.68 2.91
C MET A 82 -6.37 0.77 3.40
N THR A 83 -6.86 1.01 4.61
CA THR A 83 -6.85 2.35 5.22
C THR A 83 -5.43 2.84 5.47
N VAL A 84 -4.53 1.97 5.96
CA VAL A 84 -3.11 2.31 6.12
C VAL A 84 -2.47 2.63 4.78
N GLY A 85 -2.75 1.84 3.74
CA GLY A 85 -2.29 2.12 2.38
C GLY A 85 -2.73 3.50 1.89
N VAL A 86 -4.02 3.84 2.01
CA VAL A 86 -4.52 5.18 1.63
C VAL A 86 -3.86 6.31 2.42
N ILE A 87 -3.62 6.12 3.72
CA ILE A 87 -2.93 7.13 4.55
C ILE A 87 -1.50 7.36 4.04
N TRP A 88 -0.83 6.30 3.59
CA TRP A 88 0.51 6.41 3.02
C TRP A 88 0.50 7.22 1.72
N GLU A 89 -0.41 6.93 0.78
CA GLU A 89 -0.55 7.72 -0.45
C GLU A 89 -0.86 9.20 -0.17
N PHE A 90 -1.64 9.49 0.87
CA PHE A 90 -1.88 10.87 1.29
C PHE A 90 -0.62 11.54 1.83
N PHE A 91 0.25 10.79 2.50
CA PHE A 91 1.53 11.28 2.96
C PHE A 91 2.43 11.62 1.77
N GLU A 92 2.60 10.70 0.82
CA GLU A 92 3.42 10.93 -0.38
C GLU A 92 2.93 12.13 -1.18
N PHE A 93 1.64 12.19 -1.47
CA PHE A 93 1.04 13.35 -2.14
C PHE A 93 1.30 14.65 -1.38
N THR A 94 1.17 14.64 -0.05
CA THR A 94 1.46 15.83 0.76
C THR A 94 2.93 16.22 0.64
N MET A 95 3.84 15.26 0.69
CA MET A 95 5.27 15.53 0.55
C MET A 95 5.63 16.08 -0.82
N ASP A 96 5.00 15.59 -1.89
CA ASP A 96 5.22 16.07 -3.25
C ASP A 96 4.71 17.49 -3.45
N GLN A 97 3.51 17.79 -2.96
CA GLN A 97 2.92 19.12 -3.11
C GLN A 97 3.63 20.20 -2.28
N PHE A 98 4.07 19.88 -1.05
CA PHE A 98 4.59 20.89 -0.12
C PHE A 98 6.11 20.91 -0.01
N PHE A 99 6.79 19.82 -0.36
CA PHE A 99 8.24 19.67 -0.16
C PHE A 99 8.99 19.26 -1.42
N ALA A 100 8.29 18.94 -2.53
CA ALA A 100 8.88 18.56 -3.82
C ALA A 100 9.87 17.38 -3.69
N LEU A 101 9.48 16.35 -2.93
CA LEU A 101 10.33 15.18 -2.67
C LEU A 101 10.21 14.08 -3.73
N ASP A 102 9.20 14.14 -4.61
CA ASP A 102 9.00 13.17 -5.70
C ASP A 102 8.86 11.73 -5.16
N MET A 103 8.03 11.57 -4.13
CA MET A 103 7.70 10.30 -3.52
C MET A 103 6.86 9.44 -4.47
N GLN A 104 5.80 10.01 -5.07
CA GLN A 104 5.01 9.31 -6.08
C GLN A 104 5.75 9.32 -7.43
N LYS A 105 6.04 8.15 -8.00
CA LYS A 105 6.89 8.07 -9.20
C LYS A 105 6.15 8.41 -10.48
N ASP A 106 6.84 9.13 -11.36
CA ASP A 106 6.31 9.55 -12.65
C ASP A 106 6.21 8.42 -13.67
N PHE A 107 5.17 8.48 -14.51
CA PHE A 107 4.98 7.59 -15.65
C PHE A 107 4.91 8.37 -16.96
N ILE A 108 5.62 7.89 -17.98
CA ILE A 108 5.46 8.40 -19.36
C ILE A 108 4.39 7.59 -20.07
N VAL A 109 3.31 8.25 -20.48
CA VAL A 109 2.19 7.63 -21.20
C VAL A 109 1.96 8.25 -22.58
N GLN A 110 1.71 7.41 -23.58
CA GLN A 110 1.48 7.83 -24.96
C GLN A 110 -0.01 8.08 -25.26
N LYS A 111 -0.87 7.94 -24.25
CA LYS A 111 -2.32 8.07 -24.39
C LYS A 111 -2.94 8.62 -23.12
N ILE A 112 -3.73 9.69 -23.27
CA ILE A 112 -4.52 10.28 -22.18
C ILE A 112 -5.97 10.50 -22.62
N GLY A 113 -6.88 10.52 -21.66
CA GLY A 113 -8.27 10.92 -21.86
C GLY A 113 -8.61 12.03 -20.87
N SER A 114 -9.15 13.16 -21.36
CA SER A 114 -9.50 14.29 -20.52
C SER A 114 -10.76 14.97 -21.01
N VAL A 115 -11.68 15.28 -20.09
CA VAL A 115 -12.87 16.09 -20.39
C VAL A 115 -12.48 17.56 -20.60
N THR A 116 -11.45 18.04 -19.90
CA THR A 116 -10.95 19.42 -20.04
C THR A 116 -10.44 19.72 -21.45
N LEU A 117 -9.98 18.70 -22.18
CA LEU A 117 -9.48 18.84 -23.55
C LEU A 117 -10.59 18.72 -24.62
N ASP A 118 -11.85 18.57 -24.22
CA ASP A 118 -12.97 18.49 -25.16
C ASP A 118 -13.21 19.86 -25.82
N PRO A 119 -12.98 20.01 -27.14
CA PRO A 119 -13.18 21.28 -27.83
C PRO A 119 -14.64 21.72 -27.88
N ASN A 120 -15.59 20.79 -27.69
CA ASN A 120 -17.02 21.06 -27.79
C ASN A 120 -17.67 21.31 -26.43
N ASN A 121 -16.95 21.17 -25.31
CA ASN A 121 -17.49 21.23 -23.95
C ASN A 121 -18.74 20.34 -23.75
N SER A 122 -18.76 19.17 -24.39
CA SER A 122 -19.85 18.21 -24.36
C SER A 122 -19.86 17.35 -23.09
N GLY A 123 -18.78 17.39 -22.31
CA GLY A 123 -18.61 16.57 -21.10
C GLY A 123 -18.11 15.15 -21.38
N MET A 124 -17.84 14.82 -22.64
CA MET A 124 -17.26 13.53 -23.04
C MET A 124 -15.73 13.59 -23.01
N PRO A 125 -15.03 12.54 -22.55
CA PRO A 125 -13.57 12.52 -22.57
C PRO A 125 -13.02 12.64 -23.99
N PHE A 126 -12.19 13.64 -24.25
CA PHE A 126 -11.39 13.75 -25.46
C PHE A 126 -10.11 12.92 -25.28
N VAL A 127 -9.83 12.03 -26.24
CA VAL A 127 -8.73 11.06 -26.14
C VAL A 127 -7.62 11.44 -27.10
N ILE A 128 -6.43 11.72 -26.55
CA ILE A 128 -5.20 11.92 -27.31
C ILE A 128 -4.42 10.61 -27.30
N ARG A 129 -3.88 10.22 -28.46
CA ARG A 129 -3.14 8.98 -28.68
C ARG A 129 -1.83 9.30 -29.39
N ASP A 130 -0.91 8.34 -29.34
CA ASP A 130 0.36 8.38 -30.05
C ASP A 130 1.16 9.66 -29.72
N ILE A 131 1.12 10.08 -28.45
CA ILE A 131 1.84 11.25 -27.94
C ILE A 131 3.34 10.95 -28.02
N THR A 132 4.07 11.77 -28.78
CA THR A 132 5.52 11.65 -28.95
C THR A 132 6.30 12.51 -27.97
N ASP A 133 5.75 13.66 -27.61
CA ASP A 133 6.39 14.64 -26.74
C ASP A 133 5.34 15.57 -26.12
N THR A 134 5.68 16.11 -24.95
CA THR A 134 4.94 17.20 -24.33
C THR A 134 5.91 18.30 -23.90
N VAL A 135 5.43 19.54 -23.91
CA VAL A 135 6.25 20.72 -23.69
C VAL A 135 5.68 21.57 -22.57
N ILE A 136 6.49 21.78 -21.52
CA ILE A 136 6.17 22.65 -20.38
C ILE A 136 6.85 24.00 -20.62
N ASN A 137 6.04 25.06 -20.76
CA ASN A 137 6.52 26.43 -20.93
C ASN A 137 6.31 27.20 -19.64
N THR A 138 7.36 27.81 -19.12
CA THR A 138 7.31 28.61 -17.89
C THR A 138 7.14 30.10 -18.20
N ALA A 139 6.64 30.84 -17.21
CA ALA A 139 6.42 32.29 -17.35
C ALA A 139 7.72 33.09 -17.56
N ASP A 140 8.88 32.57 -17.14
CA ASP A 140 10.20 33.17 -17.40
C ASP A 140 10.77 32.81 -18.78
N GLY A 141 9.98 32.12 -19.63
CA GLY A 141 10.33 31.78 -21.01
C GLY A 141 11.21 30.55 -21.17
N LYS A 142 11.40 29.75 -20.11
CA LYS A 142 12.06 28.44 -20.23
C LYS A 142 11.08 27.40 -20.75
N THR A 143 11.65 26.41 -21.42
CA THR A 143 10.90 25.29 -21.99
C THR A 143 11.56 23.98 -21.58
N TYR A 144 10.75 23.06 -21.09
CA TYR A 144 11.15 21.69 -20.75
C TYR A 144 10.37 20.73 -21.65
N ALA A 145 11.09 19.94 -22.43
CA ALA A 145 10.48 18.90 -23.25
C ALA A 145 10.50 17.58 -22.48
N VAL A 146 9.34 16.94 -22.38
CA VAL A 146 9.18 15.56 -21.95
C VAL A 146 9.09 14.73 -23.22
N ASN A 147 10.10 13.90 -23.46
CA ASN A 147 10.13 13.03 -24.62
C ASN A 147 9.32 11.75 -24.36
N ASP A 148 8.94 11.07 -25.44
CA ASP A 148 8.28 9.77 -25.44
C ASP A 148 6.86 9.74 -24.88
N GLY A 149 6.26 10.89 -24.56
CA GLY A 149 4.85 10.97 -24.17
C GLY A 149 4.46 12.14 -23.27
N TYR A 150 3.38 11.93 -22.52
CA TYR A 150 2.88 12.79 -21.44
C TYR A 150 3.40 12.28 -20.09
N LEU A 151 3.84 13.21 -19.24
CA LEU A 151 4.27 12.93 -17.86
C LEU A 151 3.05 12.86 -16.94
N ASP A 152 2.67 11.65 -16.54
CA ASP A 152 1.71 11.42 -15.45
C ASP A 152 2.44 11.47 -14.12
N ILE A 153 2.11 12.48 -13.31
CA ILE A 153 2.75 12.72 -12.01
C ILE A 153 1.97 11.97 -10.95
N GLY A 154 2.48 10.81 -10.56
CA GLY A 154 2.07 10.03 -9.39
C GLY A 154 0.72 9.31 -9.43
N ILE A 155 -0.21 9.62 -10.35
CA ILE A 155 -1.54 8.97 -10.37
C ILE A 155 -1.40 7.47 -10.66
N ILE A 156 -0.63 7.11 -11.69
CA ILE A 156 -0.44 5.71 -12.05
C ILE A 156 0.29 4.95 -10.94
N ASP A 157 1.27 5.58 -10.29
CA ASP A 157 2.02 4.97 -9.19
C ASP A 157 1.10 4.68 -8.01
N THR A 158 0.44 5.72 -7.48
CA THR A 158 -0.50 5.58 -6.37
C THR A 158 -1.55 4.51 -6.61
N MET A 159 -2.11 4.46 -7.82
CA MET A 159 -3.11 3.44 -8.14
C MET A 159 -2.49 2.03 -8.16
N LYS A 160 -1.29 1.88 -8.72
CA LYS A 160 -0.55 0.61 -8.72
C LYS A 160 -0.22 0.17 -7.29
N ASP A 161 0.16 1.08 -6.44
CA ASP A 161 0.66 0.78 -5.10
C ASP A 161 -0.48 0.39 -4.16
N LEU A 162 -1.63 1.08 -4.26
CA LEU A 162 -2.89 0.66 -3.64
C LEU A 162 -3.37 -0.72 -4.16
N MET A 163 -3.21 -1.01 -5.45
CA MET A 163 -3.61 -2.29 -6.04
C MET A 163 -2.77 -3.45 -5.51
N VAL A 164 -1.44 -3.28 -5.40
CA VAL A 164 -0.57 -4.36 -4.92
C VAL A 164 -0.64 -4.51 -3.40
N ASN A 165 -0.87 -3.41 -2.66
CA ASN A 165 -1.24 -3.45 -1.25
C ASN A 165 -2.55 -4.25 -1.04
N LEU A 166 -3.56 -4.05 -1.89
CA LEU A 166 -4.80 -4.84 -1.87
C LEU A 166 -4.53 -6.33 -2.04
N VAL A 167 -3.65 -6.71 -2.97
CA VAL A 167 -3.27 -8.12 -3.17
C VAL A 167 -2.69 -8.70 -1.87
N GLY A 168 -1.74 -8.01 -1.24
CA GLY A 168 -1.16 -8.43 0.04
C GLY A 168 -2.21 -8.60 1.14
N ALA A 169 -3.10 -7.63 1.27
CA ALA A 169 -4.18 -7.64 2.27
C ALA A 169 -5.16 -8.80 2.05
N VAL A 170 -5.54 -9.08 0.80
CA VAL A 170 -6.42 -10.21 0.44
C VAL A 170 -5.75 -11.54 0.79
N VAL A 171 -4.47 -11.71 0.44
CA VAL A 171 -3.72 -12.95 0.71
C VAL A 171 -3.69 -13.23 2.21
N PHE A 172 -3.34 -12.23 3.04
CA PHE A 172 -3.37 -12.42 4.49
C PHE A 172 -4.78 -12.72 5.00
N SER A 173 -5.80 -12.02 4.50
CA SER A 173 -7.18 -12.20 4.94
C SER A 173 -7.69 -13.62 4.68
N ILE A 174 -7.30 -14.25 3.57
CA ILE A 174 -7.59 -15.65 3.27
C ILE A 174 -6.89 -16.59 4.26
N VAL A 175 -5.62 -16.33 4.59
CA VAL A 175 -4.85 -17.10 5.59
C VAL A 175 -5.51 -16.98 6.98
N GLY A 176 -5.85 -15.76 7.41
CA GLY A 176 -6.53 -15.48 8.67
C GLY A 176 -7.90 -16.16 8.75
N TYR A 177 -8.70 -16.08 7.68
CA TYR A 177 -10.03 -16.69 7.61
C TYR A 177 -9.94 -18.21 7.76
N SER A 178 -9.02 -18.83 7.03
CA SER A 178 -8.80 -20.27 7.04
C SER A 178 -8.35 -20.76 8.42
N THR A 179 -7.50 -19.99 9.09
CA THR A 179 -7.03 -20.28 10.45
C THR A 179 -8.17 -20.27 11.46
N LEU A 180 -9.05 -19.26 11.42
CA LEU A 180 -10.20 -19.16 12.32
C LEU A 180 -11.29 -20.21 12.03
N LYS A 181 -11.68 -20.36 10.76
CA LYS A 181 -12.84 -21.19 10.38
C LYS A 181 -12.57 -22.67 10.55
N PHE A 182 -11.38 -23.12 10.19
CA PHE A 182 -11.04 -24.55 10.20
C PHE A 182 -10.25 -24.97 11.45
N SER A 183 -9.99 -24.04 12.40
CA SER A 183 -9.15 -24.27 13.58
C SER A 183 -7.80 -24.92 13.24
N LYS A 184 -7.27 -24.61 12.06
CA LYS A 184 -6.01 -25.18 11.57
C LYS A 184 -4.85 -24.38 12.15
N LYS A 185 -3.84 -25.08 12.65
CA LYS A 185 -2.52 -24.47 12.89
C LYS A 185 -2.00 -23.96 11.54
N SER A 186 -1.59 -22.70 11.50
CA SER A 186 -1.03 -22.07 10.31
C SER A 186 0.30 -21.48 10.72
N ALA A 187 1.41 -22.06 10.24
CA ALA A 187 2.74 -21.56 10.59
C ALA A 187 2.90 -20.07 10.26
N ILE A 188 2.22 -19.58 9.22
CA ILE A 188 2.23 -18.17 8.84
C ILE A 188 1.44 -17.33 9.85
N ALA A 189 0.18 -17.69 10.13
CA ALA A 189 -0.62 -16.93 11.08
C ALA A 189 -0.05 -17.01 12.50
N ASP A 190 0.50 -18.17 12.89
CA ASP A 190 1.02 -18.41 14.23
C ASP A 190 2.26 -17.58 14.55
N ASN A 191 3.12 -17.32 13.55
CA ASN A 191 4.34 -16.53 13.71
C ASN A 191 4.17 -15.04 13.37
N LEU A 192 3.02 -14.63 12.82
CA LEU A 192 2.77 -13.25 12.42
C LEU A 192 1.62 -12.59 13.21
N MET A 193 0.83 -13.37 13.93
CA MET A 193 -0.21 -12.83 14.80
C MET A 193 0.32 -12.54 16.19
N ILE A 194 -0.08 -11.38 16.70
CA ILE A 194 0.13 -11.01 18.10
C ILE A 194 -0.91 -11.77 18.94
N LYS A 195 -0.44 -12.57 19.89
CA LYS A 195 -1.28 -13.44 20.73
C LYS A 195 -1.13 -13.10 22.22
N PRO A 196 -2.14 -13.41 23.05
CA PRO A 196 -1.98 -13.36 24.49
C PRO A 196 -0.97 -14.42 24.95
N VAL A 197 -0.15 -14.09 25.94
CA VAL A 197 0.67 -15.09 26.65
C VAL A 197 -0.27 -15.97 27.47
N ASP A 198 -0.30 -17.27 27.18
CA ASP A 198 -1.01 -18.22 28.03
C ASP A 198 -0.31 -18.26 29.39
N LYS A 199 -1.06 -17.98 30.46
CA LYS A 199 -0.58 -18.19 31.84
C LYS A 199 -0.54 -19.70 32.09
N SER A 200 0.47 -20.38 31.60
CA SER A 200 0.70 -21.79 31.90
C SER A 200 2.16 -22.13 32.13
N GLU A 201 2.97 -21.18 32.60
CA GLU A 201 4.30 -21.43 33.16
C GLU A 201 4.55 -20.41 34.28
N ASP A 202 4.10 -20.75 35.49
CA ASP A 202 4.66 -20.38 36.80
C ASP A 202 4.19 -21.44 37.82
#